data_AF-A0A9Q2LFF6-F1
#
_entry.id   AF-A0A9Q2LFF6-F1
#
_cell.length_a   1.000
_cell.length_b   1.000
_cell.length_c   1.000
_cell.angle_alpha   90.00
_cell.angle_beta   90.00
_cell.angle_gamma   90.00
#
_symmetry.space_group_name_H-M   'P 1'
#
loop_
_entity.id
_entity.type
_entity.pdbx_description
1 polymer ?
#
loop_
_entity_poly.entity_id
_entity_poly.type
_entity_poly.pdbx_seq_one_letter_code
_entity_poly.pdbx_strand_id
1 'polypeptide(L)'
;MASAAEQLAANMNFAAFSKADELKKRIWFTLGALLVYRLGTYIPLPGIDPAALAQVFQAQQGGIFDVLDLFSGGAVGRMAIFALTIMPYISASIIIQLMTSVSSHLGDLKKEGEQGRKTINQYTRYGTVILATLQGYAIASGLSSAEGVVTNPGMYFTISAVITLVGGTIFLMWLGEQITARGVGNGISLIIFAGIVAELPSAIVSTLELGRQGALSTLLILGLIVMVIGLIAFIVFVERAQRRLIVQYPKRQVGQKMYAGDSSHLPLKL
;
A
#
# COMPACT_ATOMS: atom_id res chain seq x y z
N MET A 1 11.41 21.43 -23.34
CA MET A 1 10.02 21.02 -23.04
C MET A 1 9.95 20.76 -21.56
N ALA A 2 9.30 21.65 -20.81
CA ALA A 2 9.30 21.62 -19.35
C ALA A 2 8.85 20.25 -18.83
N SER A 3 9.63 19.70 -17.90
CA SER A 3 9.33 18.43 -17.23
C SER A 3 7.93 18.50 -16.60
N ALA A 4 7.20 17.39 -16.51
CA ALA A 4 5.91 17.34 -15.80
C ALA A 4 6.01 17.88 -14.36
N ALA A 5 7.22 17.86 -13.76
CA ALA A 5 7.50 18.51 -12.48
C ALA A 5 7.63 20.04 -12.57
N GLU A 6 8.20 20.58 -13.65
CA GLU A 6 8.20 22.03 -13.92
C GLU A 6 6.81 22.52 -14.30
N GLN A 7 6.00 21.73 -15.01
CA GLN A 7 4.59 22.06 -15.27
C GLN A 7 3.71 21.91 -14.04
N LEU A 8 4.02 21.00 -13.11
CA LEU A 8 3.36 20.92 -11.80
C LEU A 8 3.78 22.12 -10.92
N ALA A 9 5.08 22.41 -10.80
CA ALA A 9 5.56 23.54 -10.00
C ALA A 9 5.16 24.91 -10.58
N ALA A 10 5.16 25.07 -11.91
CA ALA A 10 4.73 26.30 -12.58
C ALA A 10 3.20 26.46 -12.66
N ASN A 11 2.43 25.36 -12.55
CA ASN A 11 0.95 25.40 -12.50
C ASN A 11 0.39 24.99 -11.13
N MET A 12 1.15 25.08 -10.04
CA MET A 12 0.60 25.07 -8.68
C MET A 12 -0.15 26.38 -8.44
N ASN A 13 -1.23 26.57 -9.18
CA ASN A 13 -2.15 27.66 -8.99
C ASN A 13 -3.01 27.31 -7.77
N PHE A 14 -2.52 27.64 -6.57
CA PHE A 14 -3.28 27.50 -5.32
C PHE A 14 -4.65 28.21 -5.42
N ALA A 15 -4.80 29.19 -6.33
CA ALA A 15 -6.06 29.84 -6.66
C ALA A 15 -7.02 28.98 -7.52
N ALA A 16 -6.52 28.01 -8.29
CA ALA A 16 -7.34 26.98 -8.94
C ALA A 16 -7.72 25.87 -7.94
N PHE A 17 -6.80 25.53 -7.04
CA PHE A 17 -7.05 24.59 -5.93
C PHE A 17 -8.10 25.13 -4.95
N SER A 18 -8.15 26.46 -4.74
CA SER A 18 -9.17 27.11 -3.92
C SER A 18 -10.56 27.17 -4.58
N LYS A 19 -10.65 27.07 -5.91
CA LYS A 19 -11.92 27.03 -6.66
C LYS A 19 -12.47 25.60 -6.87
N ALA A 20 -11.62 24.58 -6.74
CA ALA A 20 -11.99 23.18 -6.92
C ALA A 20 -12.56 22.57 -5.63
N ASP A 21 -13.77 22.95 -5.24
CA ASP A 21 -14.41 22.44 -4.01
C ASP A 21 -14.67 20.94 -4.02
N GLU A 22 -14.85 20.32 -5.20
CA GLU A 22 -14.96 18.86 -5.32
C GLU A 22 -13.65 18.17 -4.95
N LEU A 23 -12.50 18.66 -5.46
CA LEU A 23 -11.19 18.09 -5.16
C LEU A 23 -10.87 18.17 -3.67
N LYS A 24 -11.15 19.32 -3.04
CA LYS A 24 -11.00 19.48 -1.59
C LYS A 24 -11.82 18.45 -0.82
N LYS A 25 -13.10 18.25 -1.18
CA LYS A 25 -13.97 17.25 -0.51
C LYS A 25 -13.38 15.84 -0.62
N ARG A 26 -12.87 15.47 -1.79
CA ARG A 26 -12.21 14.16 -2.00
C ARG A 26 -10.93 14.01 -1.16
N ILE A 27 -10.13 15.06 -1.04
CA ILE A 27 -8.92 15.06 -0.20
C ILE A 27 -9.29 14.94 1.28
N TRP A 28 -10.25 15.73 1.77
CA TRP A 28 -10.73 15.66 3.16
C TRP A 28 -11.31 14.28 3.50
N PHE A 29 -12.07 13.69 2.58
CA PHE A 29 -12.56 12.32 2.74
C PHE A 29 -11.41 11.31 2.86
N THR A 30 -10.40 11.44 1.99
CA THR A 30 -9.21 10.58 2.01
C THR A 30 -8.44 10.73 3.32
N LEU A 31 -8.19 11.95 3.78
CA LEU A 31 -7.51 12.22 5.05
C LEU A 31 -8.31 11.68 6.24
N GLY A 32 -9.63 11.86 6.26
CA GLY A 32 -10.49 11.29 7.29
C GLY A 32 -10.43 9.76 7.32
N ALA A 33 -10.46 9.12 6.15
CA ALA A 33 -10.33 7.67 6.04
C ALA A 33 -8.96 7.16 6.51
N LEU A 34 -7.86 7.87 6.19
CA LEU A 34 -6.52 7.55 6.67
C LEU A 34 -6.39 7.74 8.20
N LEU A 35 -7.08 8.73 8.77
CA LEU A 35 -7.14 8.93 10.21
C LEU A 35 -7.86 7.77 10.90
N VAL A 36 -8.98 7.30 10.34
CA VAL A 36 -9.70 6.10 10.84
C VAL A 36 -8.82 4.86 10.77
N TYR A 37 -8.11 4.64 9.65
CA TYR A 37 -7.11 3.58 9.54
C TYR A 37 -6.07 3.68 10.65
N ARG A 38 -5.50 4.87 10.87
CA ARG A 38 -4.45 5.07 11.87
C ARG A 38 -4.96 4.82 13.28
N LEU A 39 -6.16 5.29 13.63
CA LEU A 39 -6.77 5.01 14.94
C LEU A 39 -6.94 3.50 15.17
N GLY A 40 -7.35 2.75 14.15
CA GLY A 40 -7.48 1.29 14.29
C GLY A 40 -6.15 0.55 14.46
N THR A 41 -5.01 1.12 14.04
CA THR A 41 -3.67 0.56 14.34
C THR A 41 -3.26 0.70 15.82
N TYR A 42 -4.02 1.45 16.63
CA TYR A 42 -3.81 1.56 18.08
C TYR A 42 -4.78 0.72 18.90
N ILE A 43 -5.77 0.07 18.28
CA ILE A 43 -6.72 -0.80 18.98
C ILE A 43 -6.12 -2.20 19.05
N PRO A 44 -5.68 -2.69 20.23
CA PRO A 44 -5.08 -4.00 20.36
C PRO A 44 -6.12 -5.11 20.19
N LEU A 45 -5.66 -6.27 19.73
CA LEU A 45 -6.47 -7.48 19.68
C LEU A 45 -6.87 -7.92 21.10
N PRO A 46 -8.12 -8.38 21.30
CA PRO A 46 -8.58 -8.85 22.59
C PRO A 46 -7.82 -10.12 23.01
N GLY A 47 -7.34 -10.15 24.25
CA GLY A 47 -6.69 -11.34 24.84
C GLY A 47 -5.16 -11.41 24.67
N ILE A 48 -4.52 -10.36 24.17
CA ILE A 48 -3.06 -10.25 24.05
C ILE A 48 -2.52 -9.25 25.07
N ASP A 49 -1.42 -9.61 25.75
CA ASP A 49 -0.66 -8.66 26.56
C ASP A 49 0.37 -7.92 25.66
N PRO A 50 0.20 -6.60 25.44
CA PRO A 50 1.12 -5.82 24.60
C PRO A 50 2.53 -5.73 25.19
N ALA A 51 2.70 -5.85 26.51
CA ALA A 51 4.02 -5.80 27.14
C ALA A 51 4.81 -7.09 26.90
N ALA A 52 4.17 -8.25 27.01
CA ALA A 52 4.77 -9.54 26.69
C ALA A 52 5.10 -9.65 25.19
N LEU A 53 4.20 -9.15 24.33
CA LEU A 53 4.44 -9.10 22.89
C LEU A 53 5.66 -8.24 22.53
N ALA A 54 5.79 -7.06 23.14
CA ALA A 54 6.94 -6.18 22.90
C ALA A 54 8.28 -6.85 23.26
N GLN A 55 8.30 -7.70 24.30
CA GLN A 55 9.48 -8.47 24.68
C GLN A 55 9.81 -9.56 23.65
N VAL A 56 8.80 -10.25 23.11
CA VAL A 56 9.00 -11.23 22.03
C VAL A 56 9.51 -10.56 20.75
N PHE A 57 8.97 -9.40 20.40
CA PHE A 57 9.46 -8.62 19.25
C PHE A 57 10.87 -8.09 19.46
N GLN A 58 11.23 -7.67 20.68
CA GLN A 58 12.60 -7.28 21.02
C GLN A 58 13.57 -8.47 20.93
N ALA A 59 13.14 -9.66 21.34
CA ALA A 59 13.95 -10.87 21.28
C ALA A 59 14.15 -11.39 19.83
N GLN A 60 13.22 -11.11 18.92
CA GLN A 60 13.28 -11.46 17.50
C GLN A 60 13.59 -10.25 16.59
N GLN A 61 14.33 -9.26 17.10
CA GLN A 61 14.78 -8.12 16.30
C GLN A 61 15.64 -8.61 15.12
N GLY A 62 15.15 -8.31 13.91
CA GLY A 62 15.77 -8.72 12.65
C GLY A 62 15.09 -9.96 12.05
N GLY A 63 14.36 -9.76 10.95
CA GLY A 63 13.74 -10.87 10.22
C GLY A 63 12.54 -10.44 9.39
N ILE A 64 11.77 -11.41 8.91
CA ILE A 64 10.58 -11.15 8.09
C ILE A 64 9.49 -10.40 8.85
N PHE A 65 9.44 -10.53 10.19
CA PHE A 65 8.48 -9.81 11.04
C PHE A 65 8.67 -8.28 11.01
N ASP A 66 9.92 -7.81 10.89
CA ASP A 66 10.23 -6.38 10.83
C ASP A 66 9.79 -5.78 9.49
N VAL A 67 9.95 -6.55 8.41
CA VAL A 67 9.42 -6.18 7.08
C VAL A 67 7.90 -6.13 7.12
N LEU A 68 7.24 -7.12 7.74
CA LEU A 68 5.79 -7.13 7.90
C LEU A 68 5.30 -5.95 8.76
N ASP A 69 6.04 -5.57 9.79
CA ASP A 69 5.68 -4.44 10.65
C ASP A 69 5.73 -3.12 9.88
N LEU A 70 6.79 -2.89 9.10
CA LEU A 70 6.95 -1.71 8.23
C LEU A 70 5.81 -1.53 7.23
N PHE A 71 5.36 -2.63 6.60
CA PHE A 71 4.21 -2.58 5.69
C PHE A 71 2.87 -2.39 6.42
N SER A 72 2.83 -2.68 7.73
CA SER A 72 1.64 -2.57 8.57
C SER A 72 1.51 -1.23 9.30
N GLY A 73 2.56 -0.40 9.30
CA GLY A 73 2.59 0.87 10.02
C GLY A 73 2.71 0.69 11.54
N GLY A 74 3.37 -0.39 11.99
CA GLY A 74 3.56 -0.73 13.39
C GLY A 74 2.40 -1.53 14.00
N ALA A 75 1.46 -2.00 13.17
CA ALA A 75 0.27 -2.72 13.60
C ALA A 75 0.59 -4.17 14.00
N VAL A 76 1.63 -4.77 13.43
CA VAL A 76 2.10 -6.12 13.75
C VAL A 76 2.83 -6.11 15.10
N GLY A 77 3.73 -5.15 15.33
CA GLY A 77 4.46 -4.98 16.58
C GLY A 77 3.57 -4.58 17.77
N ARG A 78 2.36 -4.08 17.50
CA ARG A 78 1.34 -3.76 18.53
C ARG A 78 0.20 -4.76 18.61
N MET A 79 0.20 -5.80 17.76
CA MET A 79 -0.93 -6.72 17.58
C MET A 79 -2.28 -6.01 17.51
N ALA A 80 -2.35 -4.99 16.67
CA ALA A 80 -3.58 -4.27 16.44
C ALA A 80 -4.57 -5.10 15.62
N ILE A 81 -5.84 -4.70 15.62
CA ILE A 81 -6.91 -5.31 14.79
C ILE A 81 -6.52 -5.36 13.30
N PHE A 82 -5.61 -4.48 12.87
CA PHE A 82 -5.10 -4.39 11.51
C PHE A 82 -3.73 -5.06 11.28
N ALA A 83 -3.30 -6.01 12.13
CA ALA A 83 -2.00 -6.66 12.00
C ALA A 83 -1.77 -7.31 10.62
N LEU A 84 -2.78 -7.96 10.02
CA LEU A 84 -2.68 -8.52 8.65
C LEU A 84 -2.64 -7.45 7.54
N THR A 85 -3.01 -6.20 7.86
CA THR A 85 -3.07 -5.07 6.92
C THR A 85 -3.87 -5.44 5.67
N ILE A 86 -3.47 -4.96 4.50
CA ILE A 86 -4.10 -5.24 3.20
C ILE A 86 -3.34 -6.38 2.48
N MET A 87 -2.37 -7.03 3.13
CA MET A 87 -1.56 -8.09 2.51
C MET A 87 -2.37 -9.29 1.98
N PRO A 88 -3.40 -9.79 2.68
CA PRO A 88 -4.26 -10.85 2.14
C PRO A 88 -4.92 -10.45 0.82
N TYR A 89 -5.31 -9.17 0.69
CA TYR A 89 -5.91 -8.65 -0.54
C TYR A 89 -4.90 -8.50 -1.66
N ILE A 90 -3.70 -7.97 -1.38
CA ILE A 90 -2.63 -7.86 -2.37
C ILE A 90 -2.31 -9.26 -2.92
N SER A 91 -2.15 -10.23 -2.02
CA SER A 91 -1.86 -11.61 -2.38
C SER A 91 -2.97 -12.22 -3.23
N ALA A 92 -4.24 -12.05 -2.82
CA ALA A 92 -5.39 -12.49 -3.61
C ALA A 92 -5.43 -11.84 -5.01
N SER A 93 -5.16 -10.54 -5.10
CA SER A 93 -5.17 -9.80 -6.36
C SER A 93 -4.07 -10.29 -7.32
N ILE A 94 -2.88 -10.57 -6.80
CA ILE A 94 -1.77 -11.13 -7.58
C ILE A 94 -2.10 -12.55 -8.03
N ILE A 95 -2.68 -13.39 -7.14
CA ILE A 95 -3.11 -14.75 -7.52
C ILE A 95 -4.11 -14.69 -8.67
N ILE A 96 -5.15 -13.86 -8.58
CA ILE A 96 -6.15 -13.72 -9.64
C ILE A 96 -5.55 -13.12 -10.93
N GLN A 97 -4.60 -12.18 -10.80
CA GLN A 97 -3.90 -11.60 -11.93
C GLN A 97 -2.97 -12.60 -12.64
N LEU A 98 -2.37 -13.53 -11.90
CA LEU A 98 -1.61 -14.64 -12.47
C LEU A 98 -2.56 -15.68 -13.09
N MET A 99 -3.66 -16.01 -12.41
CA MET A 99 -4.65 -16.96 -12.93
C MET A 99 -5.32 -16.47 -14.22
N THR A 100 -5.50 -15.16 -14.40
CA THR A 100 -6.00 -14.58 -15.67
C THR A 100 -5.05 -14.80 -16.85
N SER A 101 -3.75 -15.02 -16.61
CA SER A 101 -2.78 -15.36 -17.66
C SER A 101 -2.72 -16.86 -17.98
N VAL A 102 -3.10 -17.71 -17.02
CA VAL A 102 -3.03 -19.17 -17.14
C VAL A 102 -4.38 -19.77 -17.58
N SER A 103 -5.50 -19.21 -17.12
CA SER A 103 -6.85 -19.70 -17.41
C SER A 103 -7.51 -18.90 -18.52
N SER A 104 -7.96 -19.59 -19.57
CA SER A 104 -8.72 -19.01 -20.68
C SER A 104 -10.01 -18.36 -20.22
N HIS A 105 -10.75 -18.98 -19.29
CA HIS A 105 -12.03 -18.47 -18.77
C HIS A 105 -11.86 -17.10 -18.09
N LEU A 106 -10.88 -16.97 -17.20
CA LEU A 106 -10.57 -15.70 -16.54
C LEU A 106 -10.01 -14.67 -17.54
N GLY A 107 -9.21 -15.12 -18.52
CA GLY A 107 -8.74 -14.29 -19.62
C GLY A 107 -9.88 -13.72 -20.48
N ASP A 108 -10.93 -14.49 -20.71
CA ASP A 108 -12.11 -14.06 -21.48
C ASP A 108 -12.99 -13.11 -20.68
N LEU A 109 -13.21 -13.37 -19.38
CA LEU A 109 -13.81 -12.41 -18.44
C LEU A 109 -13.09 -11.06 -18.46
N LYS A 110 -11.76 -11.05 -18.54
CA LYS A 110 -11.01 -9.79 -18.66
C LYS A 110 -11.29 -9.04 -19.97
N LYS A 111 -11.62 -9.75 -21.05
CA LYS A 111 -11.97 -9.17 -22.36
C LYS A 111 -13.41 -8.65 -22.44
N GLU A 112 -14.31 -9.13 -21.57
CA GLU A 112 -15.70 -8.65 -21.45
C GLU A 112 -15.80 -7.21 -20.90
N GLY A 113 -14.68 -6.57 -20.54
CA GLY A 113 -14.63 -5.17 -20.16
C GLY A 113 -15.06 -4.92 -18.71
N GLU A 114 -15.98 -3.97 -18.49
CA GLU A 114 -16.42 -3.53 -17.15
C GLU A 114 -17.11 -4.65 -16.36
N GLN A 115 -17.93 -5.47 -17.02
CA GLN A 115 -18.70 -6.52 -16.34
C GLN A 115 -17.78 -7.62 -15.82
N GLY A 116 -16.87 -8.13 -16.66
CA GLY A 116 -15.92 -9.15 -16.23
C GLY A 116 -14.88 -8.65 -15.23
N ARG A 117 -14.50 -7.36 -15.27
CA ARG A 117 -13.70 -6.73 -14.20
C ARG A 117 -14.38 -6.78 -12.84
N LYS A 118 -15.70 -6.57 -12.78
CA LYS A 118 -16.47 -6.68 -11.53
C LYS A 118 -16.45 -8.12 -10.99
N THR A 119 -16.60 -9.12 -11.86
CA THR A 119 -16.53 -10.54 -11.47
C THR A 119 -15.14 -10.92 -10.96
N ILE A 120 -14.08 -10.48 -11.64
CA ILE A 120 -12.68 -10.68 -11.19
C ILE A 120 -12.44 -10.05 -9.81
N ASN A 121 -12.98 -8.86 -9.58
CA ASN A 121 -12.90 -8.20 -8.27
C ASN A 121 -13.66 -8.98 -7.19
N GLN A 122 -14.82 -9.57 -7.50
CA GLN A 122 -15.55 -10.44 -6.57
C GLN A 122 -14.72 -11.67 -6.19
N TYR A 123 -14.09 -12.35 -7.16
CA TYR A 123 -13.19 -13.46 -6.87
C TYR A 123 -12.00 -13.04 -6.02
N THR A 124 -11.43 -11.86 -6.28
CA THR A 124 -10.35 -11.30 -5.45
C THR A 124 -10.81 -11.08 -4.01
N ARG A 125 -12.03 -10.57 -3.80
CA ARG A 125 -12.62 -10.38 -2.46
C ARG A 125 -12.81 -11.72 -1.75
N TYR A 126 -13.35 -12.73 -2.42
CA TYR A 126 -13.50 -14.07 -1.82
C TYR A 126 -12.14 -14.70 -1.49
N GLY A 127 -11.17 -14.60 -2.39
CA GLY A 127 -9.80 -15.04 -2.14
C GLY A 127 -9.17 -14.33 -0.95
N THR A 128 -9.42 -13.04 -0.79
CA THR A 128 -8.95 -12.24 0.35
C THR A 128 -9.47 -12.79 1.67
N VAL A 129 -10.76 -13.11 1.77
CA VAL A 129 -11.35 -13.66 3.01
C VAL A 129 -10.76 -15.01 3.36
N ILE A 130 -10.58 -15.89 2.37
CA ILE A 130 -9.97 -17.22 2.57
C ILE A 130 -8.52 -17.07 3.05
N LEU A 131 -7.71 -16.25 2.37
CA LEU A 131 -6.32 -16.03 2.75
C LEU A 131 -6.21 -15.36 4.11
N ALA A 132 -7.03 -14.35 4.41
CA ALA A 132 -7.05 -13.70 5.71
C ALA A 132 -7.43 -14.67 6.84
N THR A 133 -8.33 -15.61 6.57
CA THR A 133 -8.72 -16.64 7.55
C THR A 133 -7.57 -17.60 7.83
N LEU A 134 -6.91 -18.09 6.77
CA LEU A 134 -5.77 -18.99 6.90
C LEU A 134 -4.56 -18.33 7.58
N GLN A 135 -4.22 -17.11 7.16
CA GLN A 135 -3.13 -16.33 7.75
C GLN A 135 -3.45 -15.90 9.19
N GLY A 136 -4.69 -15.45 9.43
CA GLY A 136 -5.16 -15.11 10.78
C GLY A 136 -5.13 -16.30 11.72
N TYR A 137 -5.47 -17.50 11.23
CA TYR A 137 -5.37 -18.73 12.02
C TYR A 137 -3.93 -19.09 12.33
N ALA A 138 -3.03 -18.99 11.35
CA ALA A 138 -1.60 -19.24 11.55
C ALA A 138 -0.97 -18.28 12.57
N ILE A 139 -1.35 -16.99 12.53
CA ILE A 139 -0.89 -16.00 13.52
C ILE A 139 -1.48 -16.31 14.90
N ALA A 140 -2.79 -16.57 14.97
CA ALA A 140 -3.47 -16.84 16.24
C ALA A 140 -2.95 -18.12 16.93
N SER A 141 -2.67 -19.18 16.17
CA SER A 141 -2.07 -20.41 16.71
C SER A 141 -0.61 -20.20 17.12
N GLY A 142 0.17 -19.47 16.33
CA GLY A 142 1.54 -19.08 16.68
C GLY A 142 1.61 -18.29 17.99
N LEU A 143 0.70 -17.32 18.18
CA LEU A 143 0.62 -16.55 19.41
C LEU A 143 0.15 -17.36 20.61
N SER A 144 -0.78 -18.29 20.39
CA SER A 144 -1.26 -19.20 21.45
C SER A 144 -0.15 -20.14 21.92
N SER A 145 0.84 -20.43 21.08
CA SER A 145 2.01 -21.24 21.42
C SER A 145 3.13 -20.46 22.13
N ALA A 146 3.09 -19.13 22.09
CA ALA A 146 4.05 -18.28 22.78
C ALA A 146 3.62 -18.08 24.24
N GLU A 147 4.40 -18.64 25.18
CA GLU A 147 4.13 -18.51 26.62
C GLU A 147 4.11 -17.03 27.05
N GLY A 148 3.06 -16.65 27.80
CA GLY A 148 2.92 -15.32 28.39
C GLY A 148 2.36 -14.23 27.47
N VAL A 149 2.20 -14.46 26.17
CA VAL A 149 1.65 -13.45 25.23
C VAL A 149 0.12 -13.40 25.27
N VAL A 150 -0.53 -14.53 25.52
CA VAL A 150 -1.99 -14.67 25.53
C VAL A 150 -2.48 -14.88 26.97
N THR A 151 -3.41 -14.05 27.44
CA THR A 151 -3.92 -14.10 28.82
C THR A 151 -4.65 -15.41 29.13
N ASN A 152 -5.32 -16.00 28.13
CA ASN A 152 -5.97 -17.30 28.24
C ASN A 152 -5.86 -18.06 26.90
N PRO A 153 -4.78 -18.84 26.71
CA PRO A 153 -4.59 -19.59 25.48
C PRO A 153 -5.65 -20.70 25.38
N GLY A 154 -6.49 -20.62 24.34
CA GLY A 154 -7.55 -21.59 24.11
C GLY A 154 -8.28 -21.36 22.79
N MET A 155 -9.16 -22.29 22.43
CA MET A 155 -9.90 -22.24 21.16
C MET A 155 -10.77 -20.97 21.04
N TYR A 156 -11.22 -20.43 22.17
CA TYR A 156 -11.92 -19.15 22.23
C TYR A 156 -11.06 -17.98 21.75
N PHE A 157 -9.79 -17.92 22.17
CA PHE A 157 -8.84 -16.90 21.71
C PHE A 157 -8.53 -17.05 20.22
N THR A 158 -8.27 -18.28 19.75
CA THR A 158 -7.97 -18.50 18.33
C THR A 158 -9.12 -18.05 17.44
N ILE A 159 -10.36 -18.40 17.78
CA ILE A 159 -11.54 -18.03 16.99
C ILE A 159 -11.79 -16.51 17.05
N SER A 160 -11.72 -15.90 18.24
CA SER A 160 -11.95 -14.46 18.39
C SER A 160 -10.87 -13.62 17.70
N ALA A 161 -9.60 -14.04 17.77
CA ALA A 161 -8.49 -13.42 17.07
C ALA A 161 -8.65 -13.53 15.55
N VAL A 162 -9.01 -14.71 15.02
CA VAL A 162 -9.25 -14.91 13.59
C VAL A 162 -10.39 -14.02 13.10
N ILE A 163 -11.53 -13.99 13.80
CA ILE A 163 -12.67 -13.14 13.41
C ILE A 163 -12.28 -11.66 13.43
N THR A 164 -11.53 -11.24 14.44
CA THR A 164 -11.10 -9.84 14.57
C THR A 164 -10.12 -9.44 13.47
N LEU A 165 -9.13 -10.30 13.17
CA LEU A 165 -8.15 -10.08 12.10
C LEU A 165 -8.78 -10.08 10.70
N VAL A 166 -9.68 -11.02 10.44
CA VAL A 166 -10.42 -11.10 9.18
C VAL A 166 -11.36 -9.89 9.04
N GLY A 167 -12.09 -9.55 10.10
CA GLY A 167 -12.96 -8.37 10.14
C GLY A 167 -12.19 -7.08 9.90
N GLY A 168 -11.03 -6.92 10.53
CA GLY A 168 -10.12 -5.79 10.32
C GLY A 168 -9.64 -5.69 8.88
N THR A 169 -9.19 -6.80 8.29
CA THR A 169 -8.72 -6.84 6.90
C THR A 169 -9.84 -6.48 5.91
N ILE A 170 -11.05 -7.03 6.09
CA ILE A 170 -12.20 -6.72 5.23
C ILE A 170 -12.60 -5.26 5.37
N PHE A 171 -12.56 -4.71 6.58
CA PHE A 171 -12.81 -3.29 6.82
C PHE A 171 -11.79 -2.40 6.10
N LEU A 172 -10.50 -2.73 6.12
CA LEU A 172 -9.47 -1.99 5.39
C LEU A 172 -9.65 -2.08 3.88
N MET A 173 -9.99 -3.26 3.36
CA MET A 173 -10.32 -3.44 1.95
C MET A 173 -11.51 -2.54 1.56
N TRP A 174 -12.58 -2.55 2.34
CA TRP A 174 -13.74 -1.68 2.13
C TRP A 174 -13.37 -0.20 2.18
N LEU A 175 -12.56 0.21 3.16
CA LEU A 175 -12.10 1.59 3.31
C LEU A 175 -11.24 2.02 2.10
N GLY A 176 -10.35 1.15 1.62
CA GLY A 176 -9.56 1.39 0.41
C GLY A 176 -10.42 1.52 -0.85
N GLU A 177 -11.47 0.72 -0.98
CA GLU A 177 -12.44 0.87 -2.07
C GLU A 177 -13.23 2.17 -1.98
N GLN A 178 -13.61 2.61 -0.77
CA GLN A 178 -14.27 3.90 -0.57
C GLN A 178 -13.36 5.08 -0.93
N ILE A 179 -12.08 5.04 -0.55
CA ILE A 179 -11.10 6.04 -0.96
C ILE A 179 -10.95 6.05 -2.48
N THR A 180 -10.94 4.89 -3.14
CA THR A 180 -10.83 4.82 -4.61
C THR A 180 -12.06 5.41 -5.30
N ALA A 181 -13.26 5.20 -4.75
CA ALA A 181 -14.51 5.67 -5.35
C ALA A 181 -14.79 7.17 -5.09
N ARG A 182 -14.49 7.66 -3.88
CA ARG A 182 -14.87 9.01 -3.42
C ARG A 182 -13.68 9.91 -3.09
N GLY A 183 -12.49 9.35 -2.98
CA GLY A 183 -11.27 10.05 -2.62
C GLY A 183 -10.40 10.36 -3.84
N VAL A 184 -9.10 10.42 -3.60
CA VAL A 184 -8.08 10.73 -4.61
C VAL A 184 -7.16 9.52 -4.77
N GLY A 185 -6.88 9.12 -6.01
CA GLY A 185 -5.94 8.03 -6.32
C GLY A 185 -6.48 6.63 -6.01
N ASN A 186 -5.55 5.67 -5.83
CA ASN A 186 -5.87 4.30 -5.44
C ASN A 186 -5.84 4.18 -3.92
N GLY A 187 -6.99 3.89 -3.32
CA GLY A 187 -7.14 3.86 -1.87
C GLY A 187 -6.32 2.79 -1.18
N ILE A 188 -6.16 1.61 -1.80
CA ILE A 188 -5.33 0.54 -1.24
C ILE A 188 -3.86 0.97 -1.21
N SER A 189 -3.36 1.55 -2.31
CA SER A 189 -1.99 2.08 -2.38
C SER A 189 -1.75 3.21 -1.37
N LEU A 190 -2.75 4.06 -1.14
CA LEU A 190 -2.67 5.14 -0.16
C LEU A 190 -2.64 4.65 1.29
N ILE A 191 -3.37 3.59 1.63
CA ILE A 191 -3.30 3.01 2.98
C ILE A 191 -1.91 2.43 3.25
N ILE A 192 -1.33 1.71 2.28
CA ILE A 192 0.04 1.18 2.38
C ILE A 192 1.05 2.33 2.54
N PHE A 193 0.94 3.34 1.68
CA PHE A 193 1.79 4.53 1.75
C PHE A 193 1.68 5.23 3.10
N ALA A 194 0.47 5.40 3.62
CA ALA A 194 0.25 6.02 4.92
C ALA A 194 0.83 5.19 6.07
N GLY A 195 0.77 3.86 5.99
CA GLY A 195 1.41 2.95 6.95
C GLY A 195 2.92 3.15 7.01
N ILE A 196 3.60 3.06 5.87
CA ILE A 196 5.06 3.21 5.76
C ILE A 196 5.51 4.61 6.21
N VAL A 197 4.83 5.66 5.73
CA VAL A 197 5.18 7.05 6.07
C VAL A 197 4.96 7.34 7.56
N ALA A 198 4.04 6.65 8.22
CA ALA A 198 3.79 6.86 9.64
C ALA A 198 4.92 6.35 10.56
N GLU A 199 5.82 5.49 10.06
CA GLU A 199 6.99 4.99 10.80
C GLU A 199 8.27 5.78 10.52
N LEU A 200 8.34 6.49 9.40
CA LEU A 200 9.51 7.31 9.05
C LEU A 200 9.89 8.31 10.16
N PRO A 201 8.95 9.04 10.81
CA PRO A 201 9.31 9.96 11.89
C PRO A 201 9.98 9.27 13.08
N SER A 202 9.48 8.12 13.52
CA SER A 202 10.10 7.38 14.63
C SER A 202 11.47 6.84 14.24
N ALA A 203 11.63 6.33 13.01
CA ALA A 203 12.93 5.87 12.52
C ALA A 203 13.98 7.00 12.48
N ILE A 204 13.58 8.21 12.07
CA ILE A 204 14.45 9.39 12.06
C ILE A 204 14.84 9.76 13.50
N VAL A 205 13.89 9.83 14.42
CA VAL A 205 14.16 10.17 15.84
C VAL A 205 15.11 9.15 16.47
N SER A 206 14.84 7.85 16.32
CA SER A 206 15.72 6.79 16.84
C SER A 206 17.14 6.87 16.26
N THR A 207 17.28 7.16 14.96
CA THR A 207 18.58 7.33 14.32
C THR A 207 19.34 8.55 14.87
N LEU A 208 18.64 9.66 15.10
CA LEU A 208 19.23 10.86 15.68
C LEU A 208 19.62 10.67 17.16
N GLU A 209 18.83 9.91 17.92
CA GLU A 209 19.17 9.55 19.31
C GLU A 209 20.41 8.67 19.40
N LEU A 210 20.56 7.69 18.51
CA LEU A 210 21.77 6.87 18.41
C LEU A 210 23.00 7.72 18.06
N GLY A 211 22.83 8.74 17.23
CA GLY A 211 23.86 9.75 16.97
C GLY A 211 24.20 10.59 18.21
N ARG A 212 23.18 11.03 18.97
CA ARG A 212 23.36 11.81 20.21
C ARG A 212 24.08 11.00 21.30
N GLN A 213 23.79 9.71 21.39
CA GLN A 213 24.43 8.79 22.35
C GLN A 213 25.86 8.40 21.95
N GLY A 214 26.35 8.85 20.78
CA GLY A 214 27.68 8.53 20.27
C GLY A 214 27.83 7.10 19.74
N ALA A 215 26.75 6.32 19.68
CA ALA A 215 26.73 4.97 19.13
C ALA A 215 26.91 4.97 17.60
N LEU A 216 26.45 6.03 16.92
CA LEU A 216 26.67 6.26 15.49
C LEU A 216 27.52 7.51 15.27
N SER A 217 28.54 7.39 14.41
CA SER A 217 29.32 8.55 14.01
C SER A 217 28.47 9.55 13.21
N THR A 218 28.64 10.84 13.46
CA THR A 218 27.95 11.91 12.73
C THR A 218 28.19 11.81 11.22
N LEU A 219 29.38 11.33 10.82
CA LEU A 219 29.75 11.12 9.43
C LEU A 219 28.90 10.02 8.77
N LEU A 220 28.59 8.94 9.49
CA LEU A 220 27.73 7.86 9.00
C LEU A 220 26.29 8.34 8.83
N ILE A 221 25.77 9.14 9.77
CA ILE A 221 24.41 9.70 9.68
C ILE A 221 24.27 10.62 8.46
N LEU A 222 25.25 11.51 8.24
CA LEU A 222 25.29 12.36 7.05
C LEU A 222 25.38 11.54 5.77
N GLY A 223 26.23 10.50 5.74
CA GLY A 223 26.34 9.57 4.62
C GLY A 223 25.03 8.86 4.31
N LEU A 224 24.29 8.43 5.34
CA LEU A 224 22.99 7.78 5.20
C LEU A 224 21.93 8.73 4.62
N ILE A 225 21.88 9.98 5.06
CA ILE A 225 20.94 10.98 4.50
C ILE A 225 21.23 11.22 3.01
N VAL A 226 22.50 11.39 2.64
CA VAL A 226 22.91 11.57 1.24
C VAL A 226 22.56 10.34 0.41
N MET A 227 22.79 9.14 0.94
CA MET A 227 22.43 7.88 0.29
C MET A 227 20.92 7.77 0.05
N VAL A 228 20.08 8.11 1.05
CA VAL A 228 18.62 8.08 0.91
C VAL A 228 18.14 9.06 -0.16
N ILE A 229 18.66 10.29 -0.17
CA ILE A 229 18.33 11.28 -1.20
C ILE A 229 18.77 10.80 -2.58
N GLY A 230 19.98 10.25 -2.69
CA GLY A 230 20.51 9.68 -3.93
C GLY A 230 19.67 8.51 -4.45
N LEU A 231 19.23 7.62 -3.55
CA LEU A 231 18.34 6.51 -3.88
C LEU A 231 16.98 7.01 -4.38
N ILE A 232 16.38 8.00 -3.71
CA ILE A 232 15.11 8.61 -4.15
C ILE A 232 15.28 9.24 -5.54
N ALA A 233 16.36 10.00 -5.76
CA ALA A 233 16.65 10.61 -7.06
C ALA A 233 16.83 9.55 -8.16
N PHE A 234 17.51 8.44 -7.84
CA PHE A 234 17.70 7.31 -8.75
C PHE A 234 16.37 6.61 -9.08
N ILE A 235 15.53 6.33 -8.08
CA ILE A 235 14.19 5.75 -8.30
C ILE A 235 13.36 6.67 -9.20
N VAL A 236 13.36 7.98 -8.94
CA VAL A 236 12.62 8.95 -9.76
C VAL A 236 13.17 9.02 -11.19
N PHE A 237 14.49 8.92 -11.36
CA PHE A 237 15.13 8.88 -12.67
C PHE A 237 14.69 7.66 -13.47
N VAL A 238 14.73 6.47 -12.86
CA VAL A 238 14.31 5.20 -13.50
C VAL A 238 12.81 5.20 -13.80
N GLU A 239 11.96 5.59 -12.84
CA GLU A 239 10.49 5.60 -13.01
C GLU A 239 10.02 6.59 -14.08
N ARG A 240 10.79 7.67 -14.31
CA ARG A 240 10.52 8.65 -15.37
C ARG A 240 11.15 8.27 -16.72
N ALA A 241 12.03 7.29 -16.74
CA ALA A 241 12.69 6.85 -17.96
C ALA A 241 11.68 6.12 -18.85
N GLN A 242 11.40 6.71 -20.02
CA GLN A 242 10.49 6.15 -21.01
C GLN A 242 11.18 6.12 -22.37
N ARG A 243 11.09 4.98 -23.04
CA ARG A 243 11.48 4.85 -24.44
C ARG A 243 10.31 5.32 -25.31
N ARG A 244 10.49 6.44 -26.01
CA ARG A 244 9.50 6.96 -26.96
C ARG A 244 9.68 6.27 -28.31
N LEU A 245 8.77 5.35 -28.65
CA LEU A 245 8.70 4.78 -30.00
C LEU A 245 7.77 5.63 -30.86
N ILE A 246 8.27 6.17 -31.97
CA ILE A 246 7.47 6.97 -32.89
C ILE A 246 6.51 6.04 -33.63
N VAL A 247 5.22 6.33 -33.55
CA VAL A 247 4.18 5.62 -34.29
C VAL A 247 3.60 6.57 -35.32
N GLN A 248 3.64 6.17 -36.59
CA GLN A 248 3.02 6.91 -37.67
C GLN A 248 1.61 6.35 -37.90
N TYR A 249 0.59 7.15 -37.60
CA TYR A 249 -0.77 6.76 -37.96
C TYR A 249 -0.94 6.86 -39.48
N PRO A 250 -1.57 5.86 -40.13
CA PRO A 250 -1.76 5.88 -41.56
C PRO A 250 -2.56 7.11 -41.99
N LYS A 251 -2.06 7.77 -43.04
CA LYS A 251 -2.62 9.02 -43.55
C LYS A 251 -4.00 8.74 -44.15
N ARG A 252 -5.01 9.50 -43.74
CA ARG A 252 -6.33 9.46 -44.37
C ARG A 252 -6.33 10.47 -45.51
N GLN A 253 -6.20 9.99 -46.75
CA GLN A 253 -6.31 10.84 -47.93
C GLN A 253 -7.80 11.14 -48.18
N VAL A 254 -8.19 12.41 -48.09
CA VAL A 254 -9.54 12.88 -48.44
C VAL A 254 -9.39 13.80 -49.65
N GLY A 255 -9.73 13.29 -50.84
CA GLY A 255 -9.54 13.99 -52.12
C GLY A 255 -8.08 14.07 -52.57
N GLN A 256 -7.67 15.17 -53.20
CA GLN A 256 -6.28 15.41 -53.65
C GLN A 256 -5.35 15.95 -52.55
N LYS A 257 -5.85 16.21 -51.33
CA LYS A 257 -5.04 16.76 -50.23
C LYS A 257 -4.69 15.66 -49.23
N MET A 258 -3.40 15.41 -49.08
CA MET A 258 -2.86 14.55 -48.04
C MET A 258 -2.82 15.35 -46.74
N TYR A 259 -3.73 15.07 -45.81
CA TYR A 259 -3.64 15.61 -44.45
C TYR A 259 -2.48 14.91 -43.74
N ALA A 260 -1.51 15.70 -43.27
CA ALA A 260 -0.38 15.19 -42.50
C ALA A 260 -0.93 14.56 -41.22
N GLY A 261 -0.67 13.25 -41.04
CA GLY A 261 -0.94 12.59 -39.78
C GLY A 261 0.06 13.09 -38.74
N ASP A 262 -0.44 13.57 -37.60
CA ASP A 262 0.39 13.93 -36.46
C ASP A 262 1.25 12.73 -36.07
N SER A 263 2.57 12.94 -35.95
CA SER A 263 3.47 11.93 -35.41
C SER A 263 3.18 11.76 -33.93
N SER A 264 2.65 10.60 -33.55
CA SER A 264 2.47 10.25 -32.14
C SER A 264 3.63 9.38 -31.67
N HIS A 265 3.79 9.24 -30.37
CA HIS A 265 4.74 8.31 -29.78
C HIS A 265 4.01 7.38 -28.81
N LEU A 266 4.33 6.10 -28.87
CA LEU A 266 3.95 5.14 -27.85
C LEU A 266 5.05 5.16 -26.76
N PRO A 267 4.74 5.60 -25.53
CA PRO A 267 5.70 5.53 -24.44
C PRO A 267 5.79 4.08 -23.94
N LEU A 268 6.97 3.47 -24.06
CA LEU A 268 7.32 2.25 -23.35
C LEU A 268 8.06 2.63 -22.07
N LYS A 269 7.52 2.29 -20.91
CA LYS A 269 8.27 2.38 -19.65
C LYS A 269 9.43 1.38 -19.67
N LEU A 270 10.56 1.79 -19.12
CA LEU A 270 11.69 0.90 -18.83
C LEU A 270 11.37 -0.02 -17.65
#